data_AF-A0A3L8PCT0-F1
#
_entry.id   AF-A0A3L8PCT0-F1
#
_cell.length_a   1.000
_cell.length_b   1.000
_cell.length_c   1.000
_cell.angle_alpha   90.00
_cell.angle_beta   90.00
_cell.angle_gamma   90.00
#
_symmetry.space_group_name_H-M   'P 1'
#
loop_
_entity.id
_entity.type
_entity.pdbx_description
1 polymer ?
#
loop_
_entity_poly.entity_id
_entity_poly.type
_entity_poly.pdbx_seq_one_letter_code
_entity_poly.pdbx_strand_id
1 'polypeptide(L)' 'GQQVDVGTPLVLMDLDAIAAEGYRTDVIVVVSEMGEMGGLELLETGDVEAGEVVARLRRP' A
#
# COMPACT_ATOMS: atom_id res chain seq x y z
N GLY A 1 -15.95 4.24 -10.76
CA GLY A 1 -15.33 3.88 -9.47
C GLY A 1 -15.83 4.81 -8.39
N GLN A 2 -15.68 4.43 -7.13
CA GLN A 2 -15.89 5.32 -5.99
C GLN A 2 -14.63 6.16 -5.78
N GLN A 3 -14.78 7.47 -5.59
CA GLN A 3 -13.68 8.33 -5.14
C GLN A 3 -13.54 8.19 -3.62
N VAL A 4 -12.30 8.09 -3.14
CA VAL A 4 -11.99 7.87 -1.73
C VAL A 4 -10.90 8.83 -1.27
N ASP A 5 -10.96 9.23 -0.01
CA ASP A 5 -9.93 10.05 0.63
C ASP A 5 -8.87 9.15 1.30
N VAL A 6 -7.68 9.69 1.51
CA VAL A 6 -6.59 9.01 2.24
C VAL A 6 -7.09 8.59 3.63
N GLY A 7 -6.79 7.34 4.01
CA GLY A 7 -7.22 6.76 5.28
C GLY A 7 -8.64 6.16 5.26
N THR A 8 -9.41 6.32 4.19
CA THR A 8 -10.71 5.64 4.03
C THR A 8 -10.50 4.12 3.97
N PRO A 9 -11.07 3.33 4.90
CA PRO A 9 -10.98 1.88 4.83
C PRO A 9 -11.66 1.35 3.57
N LEU A 10 -10.95 0.52 2.79
CA LEU A 10 -11.49 -0.08 1.57
C LEU A 10 -12.00 -1.50 1.80
N VAL A 11 -11.28 -2.26 2.62
CA VAL A 11 -11.56 -3.67 2.94
C VAL A 11 -11.17 -3.96 4.38
N LEU A 12 -11.80 -4.98 4.96
CA LEU A 12 -11.42 -5.55 6.25
C LEU A 12 -10.88 -6.96 6.01
N MET A 13 -9.80 -7.32 6.70
CA MET A 13 -9.20 -8.65 6.63
C MET A 13 -9.03 -9.21 8.04
N ASP A 14 -9.35 -10.50 8.18
CA ASP A 14 -9.05 -11.27 9.40
C ASP A 14 -7.69 -11.95 9.22
N LEU A 15 -6.64 -11.31 9.74
CA LEU A 15 -5.26 -11.79 9.58
C LEU A 15 -5.02 -13.10 10.34
N ASP A 16 -5.69 -13.30 11.47
CA ASP A 16 -5.55 -14.51 12.29
C ASP A 16 -6.14 -15.72 11.56
N ALA A 17 -7.31 -15.57 10.95
CA ALA A 17 -7.91 -16.62 10.14
C ALA A 17 -7.06 -16.94 8.89
N ILE A 18 -6.54 -15.92 8.20
CA ILE A 18 -5.68 -16.11 7.02
C ILE A 18 -4.39 -16.86 7.39
N ALA A 19 -3.76 -16.49 8.51
CA ALA A 19 -2.57 -17.15 9.00
C ALA A 19 -2.84 -18.60 9.46
N ALA A 20 -3.99 -18.85 10.11
CA ALA A 20 -4.39 -20.18 10.55
C ALA A 20 -4.60 -21.16 9.38
N GLU A 21 -5.06 -20.67 8.24
CA GLU A 21 -5.18 -21.43 6.99
C GLU A 21 -3.84 -21.60 6.24
N GLY A 22 -2.74 -21.05 6.78
CA GLY A 22 -1.39 -21.19 6.23
C GLY A 22 -1.09 -20.27 5.04
N TYR A 23 -1.91 -19.24 4.81
CA TYR A 23 -1.67 -18.26 3.76
C TYR A 23 -0.73 -17.15 4.22
N ARG A 24 -0.01 -16.56 3.26
CA ARG A 24 0.82 -15.37 3.49
C ARG A 24 -0.06 -14.13 3.61
N THR A 25 0.31 -13.22 4.52
CA THR A 25 -0.37 -11.94 4.75
C THR A 25 0.40 -10.75 4.17
N ASP A 26 1.44 -10.99 3.36
CA ASP A 26 2.19 -9.93 2.69
C ASP A 26 1.30 -9.17 1.68
N VAL A 27 1.30 -7.84 1.77
CA VAL A 27 0.56 -6.97 0.84
C VAL A 27 1.54 -6.30 -0.11
N ILE A 28 1.34 -6.49 -1.41
CA ILE A 28 2.15 -5.87 -2.45
C ILE A 28 1.42 -4.63 -2.97
N VAL A 29 2.05 -3.47 -2.84
CA VAL A 29 1.56 -2.22 -3.43
C VAL A 29 2.30 -1.97 -4.73
N VAL A 30 1.55 -1.86 -5.83
CA VAL A 30 2.10 -1.67 -7.18
C VAL A 30 1.55 -0.37 -7.77
N VAL A 31 2.46 0.43 -8.33
CA VAL A 31 2.10 1.57 -9.19
C VAL A 31 2.13 1.08 -10.63
N SER A 32 0.95 0.81 -11.20
CA SER A 32 0.83 0.12 -12.49
C SER A 32 1.29 0.95 -13.70
N GLU A 33 1.14 2.28 -13.66
CA GLU A 33 1.46 3.19 -14.78
C GLU A 33 2.73 4.01 -14.51
N MET A 34 3.86 3.33 -14.26
CA MET A 34 5.12 4.01 -13.87
C MET A 34 5.78 4.79 -15.01
N GLY A 35 5.47 4.49 -16.28
CA GLY A 35 6.12 5.10 -17.45
C GLY A 35 5.93 6.63 -17.56
N GLU A 36 4.89 7.17 -16.94
CA GLU A 36 4.62 8.62 -16.89
C GLU A 36 5.30 9.31 -15.69
N MET A 37 6.01 8.56 -14.84
CA MET A 37 6.59 9.04 -13.58
C MET A 37 8.11 9.13 -13.67
N GLY A 38 8.68 10.20 -13.10
CA GLY A 38 10.13 10.45 -13.07
C GLY A 38 10.89 9.61 -12.06
N GLY A 39 10.21 8.86 -11.19
CA GLY A 39 10.81 7.90 -10.26
C GLY A 39 9.98 7.65 -9.01
N LEU A 40 10.25 6.52 -8.35
CA LEU A 40 9.69 6.15 -7.05
C LEU A 40 10.81 6.26 -6.01
N GLU A 41 10.56 6.99 -4.94
CA GLU A 41 11.45 7.11 -3.79
C GLU A 41 10.78 6.54 -2.56
N LEU A 42 11.42 5.55 -1.94
CA LEU A 42 11.00 5.02 -0.64
C LEU A 42 11.45 5.99 0.46
N LEU A 43 10.51 6.42 1.29
CA LEU A 43 10.78 7.36 2.37
C LEU A 43 11.01 6.66 3.71
N GLU A 44 10.33 5.54 3.94
CA GLU A 44 10.37 4.81 5.20
C GLU A 44 10.43 3.30 4.98
N THR A 45 11.15 2.61 5.85
CA THR A 45 11.27 1.16 5.87
C THR A 45 11.22 0.68 7.32
N GLY A 46 10.44 -0.36 7.59
CA GLY A 46 10.22 -0.87 8.94
C GLY A 46 8.73 -0.87 9.27
N ASP A 47 8.42 -0.69 10.54
CA ASP A 47 7.04 -0.61 11.01
C ASP A 47 6.45 0.76 10.64
N VAL A 48 5.22 0.76 10.12
CA VAL A 48 4.49 1.96 9.71
C VAL A 48 3.03 1.84 10.13
N GLU A 49 2.35 2.97 10.34
CA GLU A 49 0.94 3.03 10.66
C GLU A 49 0.06 3.32 9.44
N ALA A 50 -1.20 2.88 9.50
CA ALA A 50 -2.15 3.10 8.42
C ALA A 50 -2.41 4.60 8.21
N GLY A 51 -2.19 5.07 6.98
CA GLY A 51 -2.35 6.47 6.60
C GLY A 51 -1.03 7.26 6.54
N GLU A 52 0.08 6.69 6.99
CA GLU A 52 1.40 7.29 6.86
C GLU A 52 1.93 7.28 5.42
N VAL A 53 2.82 8.22 5.12
CA VAL A 53 3.41 8.39 3.78
C VAL A 53 4.69 7.59 3.68
N VAL A 54 4.63 6.42 3.04
CA VAL A 54 5.77 5.48 2.94
C VAL A 54 6.63 5.67 1.69
N ALA A 55 6.09 6.31 0.66
CA ALA A 55 6.79 6.52 -0.61
C ALA A 55 6.35 7.81 -1.30
N ARG A 56 7.23 8.36 -2.13
CA ARG A 56 6.97 9.55 -2.95
C ARG A 56 7.18 9.22 -4.42
N LEU A 57 6.21 9.63 -5.22
CA LEU A 57 6.30 9.63 -6.67
C LEU A 57 6.84 10.97 -7.13
N ARG A 58 7.94 10.95 -7.90
CA ARG A 58 8.46 12.14 -8.57
C ARG A 58 7.80 12.24 -9.93
N ARG A 59 7.22 13.40 -10.24
CA ARG A 59 6.83 13.71 -11.61
C ARG A 59 8.09 14.08 -12.41
N PRO A 60 8.11 13.82 -13.72
CA PRO A 60 9.16 14.29 -14.61
C PRO A 60 9.26 15.83 -14.60
#